data_AF-A0AAV8ZTK7-F1
#
_entry.id   AF-A0AAV8ZTK7-F1
#
_cell.length_a   1.000
_cell.length_b   1.000
_cell.length_c   1.000
_cell.angle_alpha   90.00
_cell.angle_beta   90.00
_cell.angle_gamma   90.00
#
_symmetry.space_group_name_H-M   'P 1'
#
loop_
_entity.id
_entity.type
_entity.pdbx_description
1 polymer ?
#
loop_
_entity_poly.entity_id
_entity_poly.type
_entity_poly.pdbx_seq_one_letter_code
_entity_poly.pdbx_strand_id
1 'polypeptide(L)'
;MKNTGKKDYKTGKAIIKPSCIIDYNENMGAVDKTDMLLSSVESVRKTVKWYKKLFFHILDLAVLNSYQLYKTRTTDYVPIEQYKTKLIKGLIKKYHTPLQRSGGGRRSDAADTDLRLTERHFFKFVPSTKTKKTAMKRCVVCAKHGKRAESRYMCSTCDVGLCVIPCFEVYHTRKIY
;
A
#
# COMPACT_ATOMS: atom_id res chain seq x y z
N MET A 1 43.52 -7.58 26.10
CA MET A 1 42.82 -6.36 26.54
C MET A 1 42.95 -5.31 25.44
N LYS A 2 41.88 -4.59 25.10
CA LYS A 2 41.83 -3.59 24.01
C LYS A 2 41.40 -2.24 24.58
N ASN A 3 42.03 -1.16 24.11
CA ASN A 3 41.65 0.21 24.45
C ASN A 3 40.36 0.57 23.69
N THR A 4 39.36 1.09 24.40
CA THR A 4 38.04 1.43 23.83
C THR A 4 37.99 2.83 23.20
N GLY A 5 39.06 3.61 23.25
CA GLY A 5 39.09 5.00 22.80
C GLY A 5 38.33 5.98 23.72
N LYS A 6 37.67 5.45 24.77
CA LYS A 6 36.94 6.24 25.78
C LYS A 6 37.82 6.46 27.00
N LYS A 7 37.68 7.63 27.63
CA LYS A 7 38.34 7.96 28.90
C LYS A 7 37.34 7.88 30.04
N ASP A 8 37.79 7.37 31.18
CA ASP A 8 37.02 7.38 32.41
C ASP A 8 36.89 8.82 32.92
N TYR A 9 35.67 9.27 33.22
CA TYR A 9 35.41 10.66 33.56
C TYR A 9 36.02 11.06 34.91
N LYS A 10 36.17 10.12 35.86
CA LYS A 10 36.69 10.40 37.21
C LYS A 10 38.20 10.33 37.25
N THR A 11 38.79 9.39 36.53
CA THR A 11 40.23 9.10 36.60
C THR A 11 41.03 9.60 35.40
N GLY A 12 40.36 10.01 34.31
CA GLY A 12 40.99 10.47 33.07
C GLY A 12 41.74 9.39 32.29
N LYS A 13 41.82 8.16 32.82
CA LYS A 13 42.54 7.03 32.23
C LYS A 13 41.75 6.42 31.08
N ALA A 14 42.47 5.80 30.15
CA ALA A 14 41.84 5.07 29.05
C ALA A 14 41.06 3.86 29.59
N ILE A 15 39.83 3.68 29.14
CA ILE A 15 39.01 2.52 29.49
C ILE A 15 39.49 1.35 28.64
N ILE A 16 40.08 0.37 29.31
CA ILE A 16 40.56 -0.86 28.70
C ILE A 16 39.57 -1.98 29.04
N LYS A 17 39.11 -2.71 28.03
CA LYS A 17 38.21 -3.85 28.21
C LYS A 17 38.84 -5.13 27.63
N PRO A 18 38.51 -6.32 28.16
CA PRO A 18 38.80 -7.58 27.48
C PRO A 18 38.29 -7.58 26.04
N SER A 19 39.00 -8.24 25.13
CA SER A 19 38.61 -8.34 23.72
C SER A 19 37.22 -8.96 23.57
N CYS A 20 36.93 -10.03 24.31
CA CYS A 20 35.62 -10.69 24.29
C CYS A 20 34.45 -9.75 24.62
N ILE A 21 34.64 -8.76 25.50
CA ILE A 21 33.60 -7.77 25.84
C ILE A 21 33.40 -6.80 24.69
N ILE A 22 34.46 -6.39 23.98
CA ILE A 22 34.33 -5.51 22.82
C ILE A 22 33.60 -6.25 21.70
N ASP A 23 34.04 -7.46 21.37
CA ASP A 23 33.47 -8.26 20.30
C ASP A 23 31.99 -8.60 20.59
N TYR A 24 31.62 -8.84 21.86
CA TYR A 24 30.22 -8.99 22.27
C TYR A 24 29.41 -7.71 22.02
N ASN A 25 29.88 -6.54 22.50
CA ASN A 25 29.16 -5.28 22.37
C ASN A 25 28.97 -4.84 20.91
N GLU A 26 29.92 -5.16 20.03
CA GLU A 26 29.82 -4.86 18.60
C GLU A 26 28.69 -5.67 17.92
N ASN A 27 28.44 -6.89 18.38
CA ASN A 27 27.53 -7.83 17.72
C ASN A 27 26.18 -7.99 18.43
N MET A 28 26.07 -7.72 19.73
CA MET A 28 24.86 -7.99 20.52
C MET A 28 23.61 -7.24 20.03
N GLY A 29 23.78 -6.06 19.42
CA GLY A 29 22.67 -5.18 19.04
C GLY A 29 21.97 -5.53 17.72
N ALA A 30 22.31 -6.65 17.07
CA ALA A 30 21.72 -7.02 15.78
C ALA A 30 20.21 -7.27 15.87
N VAL A 31 19.77 -7.95 16.95
CA VAL A 31 18.35 -8.25 17.20
C VAL A 31 17.60 -6.95 17.50
N ASP A 32 18.10 -6.14 18.45
CA ASP A 32 17.47 -4.86 18.81
C ASP A 32 17.33 -3.91 17.62
N LYS A 33 18.33 -3.87 16.73
CA LYS A 33 18.25 -3.09 15.49
C LYS A 33 17.15 -3.61 14.57
N THR A 34 16.98 -4.91 14.48
CA THR A 34 15.92 -5.53 13.66
C THR A 34 14.55 -5.19 14.24
N ASP A 35 14.37 -5.31 15.55
CA ASP A 35 13.12 -4.94 16.24
C ASP A 35 12.81 -3.45 16.11
N MET A 36 13.83 -2.59 16.22
CA MET A 36 13.70 -1.15 15.97
C MET A 36 13.25 -0.89 14.53
N LEU A 37 13.83 -1.55 13.53
CA LEU A 37 13.42 -1.40 12.13
C LEU A 37 12.00 -1.92 11.90
N LEU A 38 11.63 -3.06 12.50
CA LEU A 38 10.30 -3.64 12.41
C LEU A 38 9.23 -2.72 13.00
N SER A 39 9.53 -2.01 14.08
CA SER A 39 8.60 -1.06 14.70
C SER A 39 8.14 0.02 13.71
N SER A 40 8.98 0.39 12.74
CA SER A 40 8.64 1.37 11.70
C SER A 40 7.76 0.81 10.58
N VAL A 41 7.68 -0.51 10.43
CA VAL A 41 6.95 -1.20 9.35
C VAL A 41 5.86 -2.13 9.85
N GLU A 42 5.54 -2.12 11.13
CA GLU A 42 4.60 -3.04 11.78
C GLU A 42 3.21 -2.97 11.12
N SER A 43 2.72 -4.14 10.70
CA SER A 43 1.40 -4.32 10.09
C SER A 43 0.39 -4.94 11.07
N VAL A 44 0.83 -5.31 12.26
CA VAL A 44 0.00 -5.88 13.33
C VAL A 44 -1.10 -4.89 13.74
N ARG A 45 -2.32 -5.40 13.93
CA ARG A 45 -3.48 -4.62 14.40
C ARG A 45 -4.01 -5.21 15.70
N LYS A 46 -4.77 -4.42 16.47
CA LYS A 46 -5.47 -4.91 17.67
C LYS A 46 -6.33 -6.12 17.29
N THR A 47 -6.03 -7.26 17.91
CA THR A 47 -6.73 -8.51 17.64
C THR A 47 -6.69 -9.41 18.87
N VAL A 48 -7.80 -10.12 19.11
CA VAL A 48 -7.94 -11.11 20.19
C VAL A 48 -7.29 -12.45 19.84
N LYS A 49 -7.12 -12.72 18.53
CA LYS A 49 -6.59 -14.01 18.04
C LYS A 49 -5.06 -13.94 17.94
N TRP A 50 -4.35 -14.59 18.87
CA TRP A 50 -2.89 -14.51 18.99
C TRP A 50 -2.14 -14.90 17.71
N TYR A 51 -2.60 -15.92 16.98
CA TYR A 51 -1.93 -16.41 15.76
C TYR A 51 -1.86 -15.35 14.65
N LYS A 52 -2.79 -14.38 14.64
CA LYS A 52 -2.75 -13.27 13.67
C LYS A 52 -1.54 -12.37 13.92
N LYS A 53 -1.17 -12.14 15.19
CA LYS A 53 0.03 -11.36 15.52
C LYS A 53 1.29 -12.05 14.98
N LEU A 54 1.39 -13.36 15.17
CA LEU A 54 2.50 -14.16 14.63
C LEU A 54 2.56 -14.08 13.10
N PHE A 55 1.43 -14.25 12.42
CA PHE A 55 1.36 -14.13 10.96
C PHE A 55 1.84 -12.77 10.45
N PHE A 56 1.35 -11.67 11.04
CA PHE A 56 1.75 -10.33 10.62
C PHE A 56 3.22 -10.05 10.93
N HIS A 57 3.74 -10.53 12.06
CA HIS A 57 5.16 -10.40 12.39
C HIS A 57 6.07 -11.12 11.39
N ILE A 58 5.72 -12.35 11.01
CA ILE A 58 6.45 -13.09 9.96
C ILE A 58 6.39 -12.35 8.62
N LEU A 59 5.23 -11.77 8.29
CA LEU A 59 5.06 -11.00 7.07
C LEU A 59 5.93 -9.73 7.07
N ASP A 60 5.98 -8.99 8.18
CA ASP A 60 6.81 -7.80 8.32
C ASP A 60 8.31 -8.14 8.25
N LEU A 61 8.73 -9.25 8.87
CA LEU A 61 10.08 -9.81 8.73
C LEU A 61 10.42 -10.16 7.28
N ALA A 62 9.51 -10.80 6.56
CA ALA A 62 9.70 -11.14 5.16
C ALA A 62 9.88 -9.88 4.29
N VAL A 63 9.09 -8.84 4.53
CA VAL A 63 9.23 -7.54 3.85
C VAL A 63 10.58 -6.90 4.17
N LEU A 64 11.00 -6.88 5.44
CA LEU A 64 12.29 -6.32 5.85
C LEU A 64 13.46 -7.08 5.19
N ASN A 65 13.43 -8.41 5.16
CA ASN A 65 14.44 -9.24 4.51
C ASN A 65 14.50 -8.97 3.00
N SER A 66 13.35 -8.85 2.33
CA SER A 66 13.30 -8.51 0.91
C SER A 66 13.89 -7.12 0.63
N TYR A 67 13.71 -6.17 1.55
CA TYR A 67 14.29 -4.83 1.46
C TYR A 67 15.81 -4.85 1.65
N GLN A 68 16.34 -5.66 2.58
CA GLN A 68 17.80 -5.83 2.70
C GLN A 68 18.40 -6.44 1.43
N LEU A 69 17.73 -7.43 0.82
CA LEU A 69 18.15 -7.98 -0.47
C LEU A 69 18.09 -6.95 -1.60
N TYR A 70 17.08 -6.09 -1.61
CA TYR A 70 16.99 -4.99 -2.57
C TYR A 70 18.17 -4.03 -2.42
N LYS A 71 18.55 -3.67 -1.19
CA LYS A 71 19.70 -2.80 -0.89
C LYS A 71 21.04 -3.40 -1.29
N THR A 72 21.21 -4.71 -1.22
CA THR A 72 22.47 -5.36 -1.66
C THR A 72 22.59 -5.45 -3.17
N ARG A 73 21.47 -5.44 -3.90
CA ARG A 73 21.44 -5.54 -5.37
C ARG A 73 21.36 -4.20 -6.09
N THR A 74 20.86 -3.15 -5.42
CA THR A 74 20.59 -1.85 -6.04
C THR A 74 21.44 -0.78 -5.38
N THR A 75 22.08 0.08 -6.18
CA THR A 75 22.85 1.25 -5.69
C THR A 75 21.95 2.40 -5.26
N ASP A 76 20.71 2.43 -5.73
CA ASP A 76 19.75 3.49 -5.44
C ASP A 76 19.23 3.38 -4.01
N TYR A 77 19.39 4.46 -3.26
CA TYR A 77 18.81 4.59 -1.94
C TYR A 77 17.30 4.80 -2.03
N VAL A 78 16.54 3.87 -1.46
CA VAL A 78 15.08 3.98 -1.32
C VAL A 78 14.73 3.77 0.16
N PRO A 79 14.04 4.71 0.82
CA PRO A 79 13.54 4.51 2.19
C PRO A 79 12.60 3.29 2.27
N ILE A 80 12.59 2.61 3.41
CA ILE A 80 11.79 1.38 3.61
C ILE A 80 10.28 1.60 3.39
N GLU A 81 9.77 2.78 3.75
CA GLU A 81 8.37 3.17 3.53
C GLU A 81 8.04 3.21 2.03
N GLN A 82 8.88 3.86 1.23
CA GLN A 82 8.69 3.96 -0.21
C GLN A 82 8.80 2.58 -0.88
N TYR A 83 9.74 1.76 -0.42
CA TYR A 83 9.85 0.36 -0.85
C TYR A 83 8.56 -0.41 -0.56
N LYS A 84 8.00 -0.29 0.66
CA LYS A 84 6.73 -0.91 1.05
C LYS A 84 5.58 -0.44 0.18
N THR A 85 5.48 0.86 -0.13
CA THR A 85 4.45 1.39 -1.04
C THR A 85 4.58 0.83 -2.45
N LYS A 86 5.81 0.76 -3.00
CA LYS A 86 6.07 0.16 -4.31
C LYS A 86 5.67 -1.32 -4.34
N LEU A 87 6.02 -2.07 -3.29
CA LEU A 87 5.65 -3.47 -3.12
C LEU A 87 4.12 -3.64 -3.11
N ILE A 88 3.40 -2.87 -2.30
CA ILE A 88 1.94 -2.92 -2.21
C ILE A 88 1.30 -2.61 -3.56
N LYS A 89 1.74 -1.55 -4.25
CA LYS A 89 1.24 -1.20 -5.59
C LYS A 89 1.47 -2.33 -6.60
N GLY A 90 2.64 -2.96 -6.57
CA GLY A 90 2.97 -4.11 -7.42
C GLY A 90 2.08 -5.32 -7.14
N LEU A 91 1.84 -5.64 -5.86
CA LEU A 91 0.97 -6.74 -5.45
C LEU A 91 -0.48 -6.49 -5.86
N ILE A 92 -1.01 -5.28 -5.64
CA ILE A 92 -2.35 -4.89 -6.09
C ILE A 92 -2.42 -5.03 -7.61
N LYS A 93 -1.50 -4.43 -8.36
CA LYS A 93 -1.53 -4.51 -9.84
C LYS A 93 -1.52 -5.95 -10.35
N LYS A 94 -0.78 -6.86 -9.70
CA LYS A 94 -0.64 -8.26 -10.13
C LYS A 94 -1.82 -9.15 -9.74
N TYR A 95 -2.37 -8.95 -8.55
CA TYR A 95 -3.36 -9.86 -7.95
C TYR A 95 -4.75 -9.23 -7.75
N HIS A 96 -4.95 -7.98 -8.17
CA HIS A 96 -6.25 -7.33 -8.10
C HIS A 96 -7.25 -8.09 -8.98
N THR A 97 -8.19 -8.75 -8.34
CA THR A 97 -9.41 -9.23 -8.98
C THR A 97 -10.52 -8.22 -8.72
N PRO A 98 -11.20 -7.72 -9.77
CA PRO A 98 -12.35 -6.86 -9.57
C PRO A 98 -13.43 -7.68 -8.86
N LEU A 99 -13.73 -7.30 -7.61
CA LEU A 99 -14.85 -7.89 -6.88
C LEU A 99 -16.13 -7.63 -7.67
N GLN A 100 -16.76 -8.71 -8.14
CA GLN A 100 -18.14 -8.66 -8.63
C GLN A 100 -19.03 -8.31 -7.43
N ARG A 101 -19.45 -7.05 -7.34
CA ARG A 101 -20.33 -6.58 -6.27
C ARG A 101 -21.71 -7.23 -6.46
N SER A 102 -22.06 -8.17 -5.59
CA SER A 102 -23.45 -8.56 -5.37
C SER A 102 -24.23 -7.32 -4.94
N GLY A 103 -25.24 -6.96 -5.75
CA GLY A 103 -25.91 -5.66 -5.66
C GLY A 103 -26.58 -5.37 -4.31
N GLY A 104 -26.63 -4.08 -3.93
CA GLY A 104 -27.47 -3.59 -2.82
C GLY A 104 -26.82 -2.60 -1.85
N GLY A 105 -25.51 -2.36 -1.91
CA GLY A 105 -24.81 -1.45 -1.00
C GLY A 105 -24.70 0.01 -1.49
N ARG A 106 -24.67 0.97 -0.55
CA ARG A 106 -24.27 2.37 -0.81
C ARG A 106 -22.86 2.35 -1.43
N ARG A 107 -22.70 2.94 -2.60
CA ARG A 107 -21.39 3.04 -3.28
C ARG A 107 -20.45 3.80 -2.34
N SER A 108 -19.42 3.14 -1.81
CA SER A 108 -18.32 3.81 -1.14
C SER A 108 -17.51 4.60 -2.18
N ASP A 109 -17.03 5.78 -1.80
CA ASP A 109 -16.07 6.58 -2.58
C ASP A 109 -14.75 5.82 -2.85
N ALA A 110 -14.55 4.66 -2.21
CA ALA A 110 -13.47 3.72 -2.47
C ALA A 110 -13.42 3.15 -3.91
N ALA A 111 -14.38 3.48 -4.77
CA ALA A 111 -14.29 3.23 -6.22
C ALA A 111 -13.35 4.20 -6.94
N ASP A 112 -12.85 5.25 -6.26
CA ASP A 112 -11.79 6.12 -6.75
C ASP A 112 -10.41 5.45 -6.58
N THR A 113 -10.22 4.33 -7.27
CA THR A 113 -8.93 3.61 -7.30
C THR A 113 -8.05 4.21 -8.39
N ASP A 114 -6.75 4.39 -8.15
CA ASP A 114 -5.75 4.87 -9.13
C ASP A 114 -5.78 4.09 -10.47
N LEU A 115 -6.33 2.87 -10.48
CA LEU A 115 -6.55 2.07 -11.69
C LEU A 115 -7.46 2.75 -12.71
N ARG A 116 -8.41 3.61 -12.28
CA ARG A 116 -9.25 4.37 -13.21
C ARG A 116 -8.46 5.34 -14.08
N LEU A 117 -7.26 5.74 -13.63
CA LEU A 117 -6.38 6.70 -14.32
C LEU A 117 -5.30 6.01 -15.18
N THR A 118 -5.06 4.72 -14.97
CA THR A 118 -3.91 4.01 -15.57
C THR A 118 -4.31 2.92 -16.54
N GLU A 119 -5.51 2.36 -16.44
CA GLU A 119 -5.99 1.32 -17.35
C GLU A 119 -6.65 1.90 -18.62
N ARG A 120 -6.73 1.07 -19.68
CA ARG A 120 -7.49 1.42 -20.90
C ARG A 120 -8.98 1.19 -20.64
N HIS A 121 -9.74 2.28 -20.63
CA HIS A 121 -11.19 2.24 -20.40
C HIS A 121 -11.94 2.43 -21.71
N PHE A 122 -12.97 1.60 -21.92
CA PHE A 122 -13.82 1.66 -23.11
C PHE A 122 -15.29 1.79 -22.70
N PHE A 123 -16.06 2.52 -23.50
CA PHE A 123 -17.50 2.62 -23.31
C PHE A 123 -18.16 1.28 -23.65
N LYS A 124 -19.12 0.88 -22.81
CA LYS A 124 -20.07 -0.19 -23.09
C LYS A 124 -21.48 0.26 -22.74
N PHE A 125 -22.47 -0.37 -23.35
CA PHE A 125 -23.85 -0.17 -22.93
C PHE A 125 -24.09 -0.79 -21.55
N VAL A 126 -24.92 -0.14 -20.76
CA VAL A 126 -25.41 -0.71 -19.50
C VAL A 126 -26.23 -1.96 -19.83
N PRO A 127 -25.91 -3.13 -19.23
CA PRO A 127 -26.63 -4.36 -19.52
C PRO A 127 -28.10 -4.23 -19.11
N SER A 128 -28.99 -4.80 -19.93
CA SER A 128 -30.41 -4.85 -19.62
C SER A 128 -30.67 -5.63 -18.33
N THR A 129 -31.59 -5.14 -17.50
CA THR A 129 -32.10 -5.88 -16.35
C THR A 129 -33.41 -6.57 -16.70
N LYS A 130 -33.84 -7.56 -15.91
CA LYS A 130 -35.13 -8.27 -16.08
C LYS A 130 -36.33 -7.32 -16.26
N THR A 131 -36.24 -6.10 -15.71
CA THR A 131 -37.29 -5.09 -15.73
C THR A 131 -37.09 -3.98 -16.76
N LYS A 132 -35.87 -3.76 -17.28
CA LYS A 132 -35.58 -2.66 -18.22
C LYS A 132 -34.68 -3.13 -19.36
N LYS A 133 -35.25 -3.17 -20.58
CA LYS A 133 -34.53 -3.49 -21.83
C LYS A 133 -33.41 -2.48 -22.11
N THR A 134 -33.67 -1.19 -21.88
CA THR A 134 -32.66 -0.11 -21.95
C THR A 134 -32.40 0.44 -20.55
N ALA A 135 -31.57 -0.28 -19.79
CA ALA A 135 -31.12 0.18 -18.49
C ALA A 135 -30.21 1.40 -18.63
N MET A 136 -30.29 2.31 -17.65
CA MET A 136 -29.42 3.49 -17.55
C MET A 136 -28.81 3.54 -16.16
N LYS A 137 -27.58 4.04 -16.07
CA LYS A 137 -26.89 4.31 -14.80
C LYS A 137 -26.73 5.81 -14.62
N ARG A 138 -26.91 6.31 -13.40
CA ARG A 138 -26.60 7.70 -13.04
C ARG A 138 -25.13 8.01 -13.32
N CYS A 139 -24.85 9.15 -13.95
CA CYS A 139 -23.49 9.61 -14.19
C CYS A 139 -22.83 10.09 -12.89
N VAL A 140 -21.68 9.50 -12.55
CA VAL A 140 -20.94 9.82 -11.31
C VAL A 140 -20.40 11.25 -11.31
N VAL A 141 -19.80 11.69 -12.43
CA VAL A 141 -19.24 13.05 -12.57
C VAL A 141 -20.33 14.12 -12.48
N CYS A 142 -21.44 13.97 -13.21
CA CYS A 142 -22.56 14.90 -13.12
C CYS A 142 -23.16 14.94 -11.72
N ALA A 143 -23.32 13.77 -11.07
CA ALA A 143 -23.86 13.69 -9.73
C ALA A 143 -23.03 14.47 -8.71
N LYS A 144 -21.70 14.44 -8.84
CA LYS A 144 -20.76 15.17 -7.98
C LYS A 144 -20.86 16.69 -8.16
N HIS A 145 -21.16 17.13 -9.38
CA HIS A 145 -21.45 18.54 -9.69
C HIS A 145 -22.92 18.94 -9.42
N GLY A 146 -23.69 18.15 -8.66
CA GLY A 146 -25.09 18.44 -8.36
C GLY A 146 -26.06 18.27 -9.53
N LYS A 147 -25.60 17.78 -10.69
CA LYS A 147 -26.43 17.59 -11.89
C LYS A 147 -27.04 16.18 -11.90
N ARG A 148 -28.35 16.09 -12.12
CA ARG A 148 -29.03 14.80 -12.36
C ARG A 148 -28.88 14.44 -13.85
N ALA A 149 -28.03 13.47 -14.14
CA ALA A 149 -27.86 12.91 -15.48
C ALA A 149 -27.79 11.38 -15.42
N GLU A 150 -28.45 10.72 -16.37
CA GLU A 150 -28.40 9.28 -16.56
C GLU A 150 -27.80 8.95 -17.93
N SER A 151 -27.04 7.85 -18.02
CA SER A 151 -26.36 7.43 -19.24
C SER A 151 -26.66 5.97 -19.54
N ARG A 152 -26.86 5.67 -20.82
CA ARG A 152 -26.85 4.29 -21.35
C ARG A 152 -25.44 3.71 -21.43
N TYR A 153 -24.42 4.55 -21.26
CA TYR A 153 -23.02 4.17 -21.35
C TYR A 153 -22.41 4.02 -19.95
N MET A 154 -21.57 3.00 -19.81
CA MET A 154 -20.80 2.71 -18.62
C MET A 154 -19.37 2.29 -18.97
N CYS A 155 -18.46 2.47 -18.03
CA CYS A 155 -17.18 1.79 -18.06
C CYS A 155 -17.35 0.41 -17.40
N SER A 156 -17.10 -0.68 -18.14
CA SER A 156 -17.23 -2.04 -17.56
C SER A 156 -16.14 -2.38 -16.56
N THR A 157 -14.96 -1.79 -16.72
CA THR A 157 -13.81 -2.01 -15.83
C THR A 157 -14.05 -1.36 -14.45
N CYS A 158 -14.58 -0.14 -14.44
CA CYS A 158 -14.91 0.59 -13.21
C CYS A 158 -16.35 0.37 -12.70
N ASP A 159 -17.20 -0.30 -13.49
CA ASP A 159 -18.63 -0.52 -13.25
C ASP A 159 -19.48 0.76 -12.96
N VAL A 160 -19.07 1.91 -13.52
CA VAL A 160 -19.74 3.21 -13.33
C VAL A 160 -20.46 3.71 -14.58
N GLY A 161 -21.59 4.39 -14.39
CA GLY A 161 -22.27 5.12 -15.47
C GLY A 161 -21.62 6.46 -15.73
N LEU A 162 -21.38 6.81 -17.00
CA LEU A 162 -20.70 8.03 -17.42
C LEU A 162 -21.36 8.57 -18.70
N CYS A 163 -21.54 9.89 -18.81
CA CYS A 163 -21.86 10.52 -20.08
C CYS A 163 -20.67 10.35 -21.04
N VAL A 164 -20.94 10.16 -22.34
CA VAL A 164 -19.89 9.92 -23.36
C VAL A 164 -18.90 11.09 -23.38
N ILE A 165 -19.41 12.32 -23.38
CA ILE A 165 -18.62 13.56 -23.37
C ILE A 165 -19.25 14.51 -22.34
N PRO A 166 -18.45 15.25 -21.53
CA PRO A 166 -17.00 15.11 -21.28
C PRO A 166 -16.69 14.14 -20.13
N CYS A 167 -17.72 13.57 -19.49
CA CYS A 167 -17.59 12.88 -18.21
C CYS A 167 -16.71 11.63 -18.27
N PHE A 168 -16.72 10.90 -19.39
CA PHE A 168 -15.89 9.70 -19.55
C PHE A 168 -14.40 10.05 -19.48
N GLU A 169 -13.97 11.04 -20.25
CA GLU A 169 -12.59 11.51 -20.25
C GLU A 169 -12.19 12.07 -18.89
N VAL A 170 -12.99 12.96 -18.33
CA VAL A 170 -12.70 13.60 -17.03
C VAL A 170 -12.53 12.55 -15.92
N TYR A 171 -13.39 11.53 -15.89
CA TYR A 171 -13.34 10.46 -14.89
C TYR A 171 -12.11 9.56 -15.04
N HIS A 172 -11.54 9.43 -16.23
CA HIS A 172 -10.39 8.55 -16.47
C HIS A 172 -9.05 9.28 -16.58
N THR A 173 -9.05 10.62 -16.58
CA THR A 173 -7.83 11.42 -16.73
C THR A 173 -7.52 12.32 -15.54
N ARG A 174 -8.52 12.73 -14.75
CA ARG A 174 -8.32 13.70 -13.65
C ARG A 174 -8.49 13.06 -12.29
N LYS A 175 -7.53 13.30 -11.39
CA LYS A 175 -7.62 12.86 -9.99
C LYS A 175 -8.80 13.50 -9.25
N ILE A 176 -9.09 14.76 -9.56
CA ILE A 176 -10.24 15.51 -9.02
C ILE A 176 -11.17 15.88 -10.17
N TYR A 177 -12.44 15.54 -10.03
CA TYR A 177 -13.55 15.78 -10.95
C TYR A 177 -14.83 16.03 -10.16
#